data_AF-A0A812XZW6-F1
#
_entry.id   AF-A0A812XZW6-F1
#
_cell.length_a   1.000
_cell.length_b   1.000
_cell.length_c   1.000
_cell.angle_alpha   90.00
_cell.angle_beta   90.00
_cell.angle_gamma   90.00
#
_symmetry.space_group_name_H-M   'P 1'
#
loop_
_entity.id
_entity.type
_entity.pdbx_description
1 polymer ?
#
loop_
_entity_poly.entity_id
_entity_poly.type
_entity_poly.pdbx_seq_one_letter_code
_entity_poly.pdbx_strand_id
1 'polypeptide(L)'
;VYASNRRMPIDDDVDRKRIKQDLVKESEKDAMRTCMEESDKTGFDRCMGELAEPAEVAGELFRGLSDERKQNKEKRAKEDAAVEVVGERFQICMEAATSDGQKKDCHDAMRAGAGMAGLKEDVEDVMKKFQ
;
A
#
# COMPACT_ATOMS: atom_id res chain seq x y z
N VAL A 1 -33.87 -3.71 35.94
CA VAL A 1 -33.23 -2.75 35.02
C VAL A 1 -31.75 -3.04 35.04
N TYR A 2 -31.15 -3.60 33.99
CA TYR A 2 -29.75 -3.35 33.59
C TYR A 2 -29.45 -4.03 32.26
N ALA A 3 -29.02 -3.19 31.31
CA ALA A 3 -28.19 -3.43 30.14
C ALA A 3 -28.63 -4.51 29.14
N SER A 4 -29.40 -4.07 28.14
CA SER A 4 -29.54 -4.71 26.84
C SER A 4 -28.15 -4.90 26.20
N ASN A 5 -27.73 -6.15 26.01
CA ASN A 5 -26.62 -6.53 25.14
C ASN A 5 -26.91 -6.06 23.70
N ARG A 6 -26.50 -4.84 23.35
CA ARG A 6 -26.37 -4.43 21.95
C ARG A 6 -25.15 -5.14 21.36
N ARG A 7 -25.36 -6.36 20.87
CA ARG A 7 -24.53 -6.88 19.77
C ARG A 7 -24.72 -5.89 18.62
N MET A 8 -23.73 -5.05 18.35
CA MET A 8 -23.71 -4.30 17.10
C MET A 8 -23.79 -5.33 15.96
N PRO A 9 -24.71 -5.19 14.99
CA PRO A 9 -24.64 -5.99 13.78
C PRO A 9 -23.33 -5.57 13.11
N ILE A 10 -22.35 -6.47 13.15
CA ILE A 10 -21.25 -6.40 12.22
C ILE A 10 -21.92 -6.66 10.87
N ASP A 11 -22.08 -5.62 10.05
CA ASP A 11 -22.59 -5.77 8.69
C ASP A 11 -21.57 -6.62 7.91
N ASP A 12 -21.78 -7.94 7.86
CA ASP A 12 -20.90 -8.93 7.21
C ASP A 12 -20.52 -8.52 5.77
N ASP A 13 -21.36 -7.74 5.10
CA ASP A 13 -21.12 -7.20 3.76
C ASP A 13 -20.08 -6.07 3.73
N VAL A 14 -20.03 -5.20 4.74
CA VAL A 14 -19.05 -4.10 4.83
C VAL A 14 -17.67 -4.67 5.14
N ASP A 15 -17.61 -5.59 6.10
CA ASP A 15 -16.37 -6.26 6.47
C ASP A 15 -15.82 -7.13 5.33
N ARG A 16 -16.69 -7.86 4.61
CA ARG A 16 -16.26 -8.61 3.41
C ARG A 16 -15.68 -7.70 2.33
N LYS A 17 -16.28 -6.52 2.11
CA LYS A 17 -15.75 -5.54 1.13
C LYS A 17 -14.41 -4.97 1.56
N ARG A 18 -14.21 -4.71 2.87
CA ARG A 18 -12.94 -4.25 3.43
C ARG A 18 -11.86 -5.32 3.26
N ILE A 19 -12.14 -6.56 3.68
CA ILE A 19 -11.20 -7.68 3.55
C ILE A 19 -10.76 -7.89 2.08
N LYS A 20 -11.70 -7.82 1.13
CA LYS A 20 -11.35 -7.91 -0.30
C LYS A 20 -10.42 -6.81 -0.75
N GLN A 21 -10.64 -5.57 -0.29
CA GLN A 21 -9.75 -4.46 -0.59
C GLN A 21 -8.36 -4.67 0.03
N ASP A 22 -8.33 -5.11 1.30
CA ASP A 22 -7.09 -5.35 2.03
C ASP A 22 -6.27 -6.47 1.36
N LEU A 23 -6.90 -7.53 0.86
CA LEU A 23 -6.21 -8.61 0.15
C LEU A 23 -5.57 -8.13 -1.17
N VAL A 24 -6.27 -7.31 -1.96
CA VAL A 24 -5.68 -6.73 -3.18
C VAL A 24 -4.53 -5.79 -2.80
N LYS A 25 -4.70 -4.99 -1.75
CA LYS A 25 -3.66 -4.11 -1.25
C LYS A 25 -2.42 -4.91 -0.81
N GLU A 26 -2.58 -6.00 -0.06
CA GLU A 26 -1.45 -6.83 0.36
C GLU A 26 -0.74 -7.48 -0.83
N SER A 27 -1.48 -7.95 -1.85
CA SER A 27 -0.88 -8.44 -3.09
C SER A 27 -0.07 -7.36 -3.82
N GLU A 28 -0.60 -6.12 -3.89
CA GLU A 28 0.15 -4.96 -4.41
C GLU A 28 1.38 -4.65 -3.54
N LYS A 29 1.29 -4.74 -2.21
CA LYS A 29 2.42 -4.50 -1.30
C LYS A 29 3.56 -5.49 -1.55
N ASP A 30 3.26 -6.77 -1.68
CA ASP A 30 4.28 -7.80 -1.90
C ASP A 30 4.94 -7.64 -3.29
N ALA A 31 4.15 -7.32 -4.31
CA ALA A 31 4.67 -6.96 -5.63
C ALA A 31 5.59 -5.71 -5.55
N MET A 32 5.15 -4.65 -4.88
CA MET A 32 5.92 -3.42 -4.74
C MET A 32 7.21 -3.64 -3.95
N ARG A 33 7.18 -4.41 -2.87
CA ARG A 33 8.38 -4.76 -2.09
C ARG A 33 9.42 -5.45 -2.96
N THR A 34 8.98 -6.36 -3.83
CA THR A 34 9.83 -7.07 -4.79
C THR A 34 10.41 -6.11 -5.82
N CYS A 35 9.57 -5.26 -6.42
CA CYS A 35 10.00 -4.36 -7.49
C CYS A 35 10.78 -3.13 -7.02
N MET A 36 10.73 -2.80 -5.73
CA MET A 36 11.43 -1.67 -5.13
C MET A 36 12.95 -1.87 -4.98
N GLU A 37 13.47 -3.03 -5.36
CA GLU A 37 14.90 -3.30 -5.53
C GLU A 37 15.47 -2.69 -6.82
N GLU A 38 14.59 -2.34 -7.77
CA GLU A 38 14.98 -1.70 -9.03
C GLU A 38 15.54 -0.28 -8.80
N SER A 39 16.43 0.15 -9.69
CA SER A 39 17.18 1.41 -9.52
C SER A 39 16.40 2.67 -9.87
N ASP A 40 15.34 2.54 -10.66
CA ASP A 40 14.56 3.67 -11.15
C ASP A 40 13.08 3.33 -11.35
N LYS A 41 12.28 4.38 -11.58
CA LYS A 41 10.84 4.28 -11.79
C LYS A 41 10.47 3.39 -12.98
N THR A 42 11.26 3.41 -14.06
CA THR A 42 10.98 2.65 -15.28
C THR A 42 11.17 1.15 -15.02
N GLY A 43 12.24 0.78 -14.32
CA GLY A 43 12.48 -0.58 -13.84
C GLY A 43 11.37 -1.06 -12.91
N PHE A 44 10.97 -0.21 -11.96
CA PHE A 44 9.86 -0.49 -11.04
C PHE A 44 8.53 -0.71 -11.78
N ASP A 45 8.14 0.20 -12.68
CA ASP A 45 6.88 0.10 -13.43
C ASP A 45 6.87 -1.13 -14.36
N ARG A 46 8.03 -1.49 -14.93
CA ARG A 46 8.19 -2.72 -15.72
C ARG A 46 8.05 -3.97 -14.85
N CYS A 47 8.74 -4.04 -13.72
CA CYS A 47 8.65 -5.16 -12.79
C CYS A 47 7.20 -5.36 -12.31
N MET A 48 6.52 -4.27 -11.93
CA MET A 48 5.10 -4.32 -11.54
C MET A 48 4.20 -4.79 -12.68
N GLY A 49 4.52 -4.45 -13.94
CA GLY A 49 3.77 -4.91 -15.10
C GLY A 49 4.02 -6.37 -15.49
N GLU A 50 5.17 -6.94 -15.12
CA GLU A 50 5.50 -8.36 -15.32
C GLU A 50 4.84 -9.26 -14.26
N LEU A 51 4.50 -8.71 -13.10
CA LEU A 51 3.76 -9.42 -12.05
C LEU A 51 2.26 -9.45 -12.37
N ALA A 52 1.77 -10.61 -12.84
CA ALA A 52 0.34 -10.82 -13.11
C ALA A 52 -0.50 -10.98 -11.83
N GLU A 53 0.13 -11.38 -10.71
CA GLU A 53 -0.55 -11.78 -9.48
C GLU A 53 -1.52 -10.72 -8.92
N PRO A 54 -1.16 -9.42 -8.81
CA PRO A 54 -2.09 -8.41 -8.27
C PRO A 54 -3.35 -8.24 -9.12
N ALA A 55 -3.20 -8.29 -10.45
CA ALA A 55 -4.32 -8.18 -11.38
C ALA A 55 -5.24 -9.41 -11.33
N GLU A 56 -4.67 -10.61 -11.20
CA GLU A 56 -5.45 -11.85 -11.03
C GLU A 56 -6.23 -11.85 -9.71
N VAL A 57 -5.58 -11.48 -8.60
CA VAL A 57 -6.20 -11.38 -7.28
C VAL A 57 -7.35 -10.36 -7.29
N ALA A 58 -7.14 -9.18 -7.88
CA ALA A 58 -8.19 -8.18 -8.03
C ALA A 58 -9.35 -8.67 -8.91
N GLY A 59 -9.03 -9.32 -10.03
CA GLY A 59 -10.02 -9.88 -10.96
C GLY A 59 -10.95 -10.90 -10.31
N GLU A 60 -10.40 -11.78 -9.47
CA GLU A 60 -11.16 -12.77 -8.72
C GLU A 60 -11.99 -12.13 -7.58
N LEU A 61 -11.36 -11.28 -6.77
CA LEU A 61 -12.02 -10.71 -5.59
C LEU A 61 -13.13 -9.72 -5.94
N PHE A 62 -12.98 -8.99 -7.06
CA PHE A 62 -13.95 -8.03 -7.56
C PHE A 62 -14.78 -8.54 -8.75
N ARG A 63 -14.84 -9.87 -8.93
CA ARG A 63 -15.73 -10.49 -9.91
C ARG A 63 -17.18 -10.00 -9.73
N GLY A 64 -17.82 -9.63 -10.84
CA GLY A 64 -19.20 -9.11 -10.87
C GLY A 64 -19.31 -7.59 -10.68
N LEU A 65 -18.22 -6.86 -10.43
CA LEU A 65 -18.19 -5.41 -10.58
C LEU A 65 -18.01 -5.01 -12.05
N SER A 66 -18.44 -3.79 -12.40
CA SER A 66 -18.10 -3.17 -13.67
C SER A 66 -16.59 -2.91 -13.77
N ASP A 67 -16.05 -2.88 -14.99
CA ASP A 67 -14.62 -2.68 -15.21
C ASP A 67 -14.13 -1.36 -14.63
N GLU A 68 -14.92 -0.29 -14.76
CA GLU A 68 -14.62 1.01 -14.12
C GLU A 68 -14.47 0.88 -12.60
N ARG A 69 -15.35 0.11 -11.94
CA ARG A 69 -15.28 -0.09 -10.48
C ARG A 69 -14.08 -0.94 -10.09
N LYS A 70 -13.73 -1.96 -10.88
CA LYS A 70 -12.53 -2.78 -10.63
C LYS A 70 -11.26 -1.94 -10.77
N GLN A 71 -11.11 -1.20 -11.86
CA GLN A 71 -9.97 -0.31 -12.08
C GLN A 71 -9.84 0.74 -10.96
N ASN A 72 -10.95 1.31 -10.49
CA ASN A 72 -10.91 2.23 -9.35
C ASN A 72 -10.48 1.55 -8.04
N LYS A 73 -10.87 0.29 -7.84
CA LYS A 73 -10.51 -0.50 -6.66
C LYS A 73 -9.05 -0.93 -6.67
N GLU A 74 -8.55 -1.37 -7.82
CA GLU A 74 -7.14 -1.71 -8.08
C GLU A 74 -6.26 -0.48 -7.91
N LYS A 75 -6.61 0.63 -8.56
CA LYS A 75 -5.89 1.90 -8.43
C LYS A 75 -5.77 2.34 -6.98
N ARG A 76 -6.86 2.23 -6.21
CA ARG A 76 -6.85 2.57 -4.78
C ARG A 76 -5.97 1.61 -3.98
N ALA A 77 -6.05 0.31 -4.24
CA ALA A 77 -5.19 -0.68 -3.58
C ALA A 77 -3.70 -0.40 -3.85
N LYS A 78 -3.36 -0.07 -5.11
CA LYS A 78 -2.01 0.32 -5.51
C LYS A 78 -1.53 1.60 -4.82
N GLU A 79 -2.38 2.63 -4.76
CA GLU A 79 -2.06 3.88 -4.07
C GLU A 79 -1.84 3.67 -2.56
N ASP A 80 -2.73 2.92 -1.91
CA ASP A 80 -2.63 2.59 -0.48
C ASP A 80 -1.39 1.70 -0.19
N ALA A 81 -1.10 0.73 -1.06
CA ALA A 81 0.10 -0.11 -0.97
C ALA A 81 1.39 0.70 -1.10
N ALA A 82 1.44 1.67 -2.01
CA ALA A 82 2.61 2.55 -2.17
C ALA A 82 2.89 3.34 -0.89
N VAL A 83 1.86 3.89 -0.25
CA VAL A 83 1.99 4.61 1.04
C VAL A 83 2.54 3.69 2.11
N GLU A 84 1.98 2.49 2.25
CA GLU A 84 2.42 1.54 3.28
C GLU A 84 3.84 1.02 3.03
N VAL A 85 4.20 0.60 1.82
CA VAL A 85 5.54 0.05 1.55
C VAL A 85 6.62 1.13 1.69
N VAL A 86 6.40 2.34 1.15
CA VAL A 86 7.37 3.44 1.30
C VAL A 86 7.48 3.86 2.77
N GLY A 87 6.35 3.95 3.48
CA GLY A 87 6.29 4.28 4.91
C GLY A 87 6.98 3.25 5.81
N GLU A 88 6.68 1.97 5.63
CA GLU A 88 7.32 0.86 6.35
C GLU A 88 8.84 0.84 6.13
N ARG A 89 9.31 1.03 4.90
CA ARG A 89 10.75 1.13 4.60
C ARG A 89 11.40 2.31 5.30
N PHE A 90 10.72 3.46 5.32
CA PHE A 90 11.20 4.64 6.05
C PHE A 90 11.28 4.38 7.55
N GLN A 91 10.23 3.81 8.15
CA GLN A 91 10.20 3.47 9.57
C GLN A 91 11.36 2.53 9.94
N ILE A 92 11.56 1.45 9.18
CA ILE A 92 12.67 0.50 9.41
C ILE A 92 14.03 1.20 9.31
N CYS A 93 14.19 2.08 8.32
CA CYS A 93 15.43 2.85 8.16
C CYS A 93 15.67 3.78 9.35
N MET A 94 14.63 4.49 9.80
CA MET A 94 14.70 5.40 10.94
C MET A 94 14.97 4.68 12.26
N GLU A 95 14.40 3.49 12.46
CA GLU A 95 14.66 2.63 13.62
C GLU A 95 16.11 2.10 13.63
N ALA A 96 16.69 1.82 12.46
CA ALA A 96 18.08 1.39 12.31
C ALA A 96 19.09 2.55 12.37
N ALA A 97 18.64 3.78 12.16
CA ALA A 97 19.51 4.96 12.11
C ALA A 97 20.01 5.36 13.52
N THR A 98 21.31 5.26 13.73
CA THR A 98 21.98 5.60 15.00
C THR A 98 22.53 7.02 15.06
N SER A 99 22.49 7.74 13.93
CA SER A 99 23.05 9.09 13.79
C SER A 99 22.16 10.00 12.94
N ASP A 100 22.31 11.31 13.10
CA ASP A 100 21.55 12.29 12.31
C ASP A 100 21.88 12.23 10.81
N GLY A 101 23.11 11.82 10.45
CA GLY A 101 23.48 11.54 9.06
C GLY A 101 22.66 10.40 8.48
N GLN A 102 22.57 9.27 9.20
CA GLN A 102 21.77 8.12 8.75
C GLN A 102 20.27 8.44 8.68
N LYS A 103 19.74 9.22 9.63
CA LYS A 103 18.34 9.68 9.56
C LYS A 103 18.08 10.51 8.32
N LYS A 104 19.01 11.40 7.96
CA LYS A 104 18.91 12.19 6.73
C LYS A 104 18.92 11.30 5.49
N ASP A 105 19.79 10.30 5.46
CA ASP A 105 19.85 9.32 4.36
C ASP A 105 18.51 8.56 4.23
N CYS A 106 17.86 8.21 5.35
CA CYS A 106 16.53 7.59 5.35
C CYS A 106 15.45 8.51 4.75
N HIS A 107 15.48 9.81 5.08
CA HIS A 107 14.55 10.78 4.48
C HIS A 107 14.76 10.92 2.97
N ASP A 108 16.01 10.95 2.51
CA ASP A 108 16.33 11.08 1.09
C ASP A 108 15.97 9.80 0.31
N ALA A 109 16.24 8.63 0.89
CA ALA A 109 15.81 7.34 0.33
C ALA A 109 14.29 7.24 0.22
N MET A 110 13.55 7.74 1.22
CA MET A 110 12.08 7.75 1.16
C MET A 110 11.55 8.66 0.05
N ARG A 111 12.13 9.86 -0.14
CA ARG A 111 11.75 10.75 -1.25
C ARG A 111 11.98 10.10 -2.62
N ALA A 112 13.11 9.41 -2.77
CA ALA A 112 13.39 8.64 -3.99
C ALA A 112 12.37 7.50 -4.19
N GLY A 113 12.10 6.73 -3.14
CA GLY A 113 11.11 5.64 -3.15
C GLY A 113 9.68 6.12 -3.45
N ALA A 114 9.28 7.28 -2.93
CA ALA A 114 7.98 7.90 -3.21
C ALA A 114 7.83 8.26 -4.70
N GLY A 115 8.88 8.81 -5.31
CA GLY A 115 8.89 9.10 -6.75
C GLY A 115 8.78 7.82 -7.61
N MET A 116 9.52 6.77 -7.23
CA MET A 116 9.45 5.47 -7.89
C MET A 116 8.06 4.84 -7.79
N ALA A 117 7.51 4.74 -6.58
CA ALA A 117 6.19 4.14 -6.33
C ALA A 117 5.02 4.96 -6.90
N GLY A 118 5.27 6.21 -7.33
CA GLY A 118 4.22 7.08 -7.84
C GLY A 118 3.27 7.57 -6.73
N LEU A 119 3.82 7.79 -5.54
CA LEU A 119 3.11 8.28 -4.39
C LEU A 119 2.42 9.62 -4.72
N LYS A 120 1.11 9.69 -4.50
CA LYS A 120 0.34 10.94 -4.70
C LYS A 120 0.18 11.76 -3.44
N GLU A 121 0.25 11.11 -2.29
CA GLU A 121 0.28 11.79 -1.00
C GLU A 121 1.59 12.55 -0.85
N ASP A 122 1.56 13.67 -0.14
CA ASP A 122 2.75 14.43 0.17
C ASP A 122 3.71 13.56 1.00
N VAL A 123 4.98 13.53 0.59
CA VAL A 123 5.98 12.67 1.21
C VAL A 123 6.19 13.03 2.68
N GLU A 124 6.09 14.32 3.04
CA GLU A 124 6.21 14.74 4.44
C GLU A 124 5.03 14.27 5.28
N ASP A 125 3.83 14.21 4.72
CA ASP A 125 2.66 13.69 5.42
C ASP A 125 2.75 12.18 5.62
N VAL A 126 3.29 11.44 4.65
CA VAL A 126 3.60 10.02 4.86
C VAL A 126 4.72 9.85 5.89
N MET A 127 5.78 10.66 5.86
CA MET A 127 6.82 10.63 6.89
C MET A 127 6.24 10.78 8.29
N LYS A 128 5.35 11.76 8.51
CA LYS A 128 4.71 11.99 9.82
C LYS A 128 3.83 10.82 10.29
N LYS A 129 3.27 10.02 9.38
CA LYS A 129 2.47 8.84 9.73
C LYS A 129 3.31 7.66 10.21
N PHE A 130 4.58 7.60 9.79
CA PHE A 130 5.49 6.47 9.99
C PHE A 130 6.76 6.83 10.79
N GLN A 131 6.83 8.05 11.33
CA GLN A 131 7.87 8.54 12.25
C GLN A 131 7.48 8.29 13.70
#